data_AF-A0A0L8ADA9-F1
#
_entry.id   AF-A0A0L8ADA9-F1
#
_cell.length_a   1.000
_cell.length_b   1.000
_cell.length_c   1.000
_cell.angle_alpha   90.00
_cell.angle_beta   90.00
_cell.angle_gamma   90.00
#
_symmetry.space_group_name_H-M   'P 1'
#
loop_
_entity.id
_entity.type
_entity.pdbx_description
1 polymer ?
#
loop_
_entity_poly.entity_id
_entity_poly.type
_entity_poly.pdbx_seq_one_letter_code
_entity_poly.pdbx_strand_id
1 'polypeptide(L)' 'MISTAGGVRLGALDDGLMLRAVPGVFCAGEMLDWEAPTGGYLLTACYASGLRAAEGVIGWLAGR' A
#
# COMPACT_ATOMS: atom_id res chain seq x y z
N MET A 1 -13.39 -4.09 16.58
CA MET A 1 -12.29 -3.30 16.01
C MET A 1 -11.91 -3.93 14.68
N ILE A 2 -12.11 -3.24 13.57
CA ILE A 2 -11.61 -3.60 12.22
C ILE A 2 -10.76 -2.42 11.77
N SER A 3 -9.69 -2.16 12.52
CA SER A 3 -8.64 -1.22 12.12
C SER A 3 -7.46 -1.54 13.01
N THR A 4 -6.43 -2.13 12.41
CA THR A 4 -5.16 -2.38 13.11
C THR A 4 -4.37 -1.08 13.09
N ALA A 5 -4.18 -0.44 14.25
CA ALA A 5 -3.19 0.62 14.40
C ALA A 5 -1.80 -0.04 14.42
N GLY A 6 -1.02 0.17 13.36
CA GLY A 6 0.29 -0.45 13.16
C GLY A 6 0.40 -1.17 11.81
N GLY A 7 0.81 -0.44 10.78
CA GLY A 7 1.09 -0.95 9.44
C GLY A 7 2.53 -0.67 8.95
N VAL A 8 2.79 -0.97 7.68
CA VAL A 8 4.04 -0.58 7.02
C VAL A 8 4.09 0.94 6.93
N ARG A 9 5.16 1.54 7.48
CA ARG A 9 5.39 2.99 7.35
C ARG A 9 5.53 3.36 5.88
N LEU A 10 4.85 4.42 5.45
CA LEU A 10 4.95 4.94 4.08
C LEU A 10 6.41 5.22 3.66
N GLY A 11 7.28 5.64 4.59
CA GLY A 11 8.71 5.83 4.32
C GLY A 11 9.52 4.55 4.05
N ALA A 12 8.99 3.37 4.39
CA ALA A 12 9.59 2.08 4.06
C ALA A 12 9.21 1.60 2.64
N LEU A 13 8.27 2.29 1.98
CA LEU A 13 7.82 2.02 0.63
C LEU A 13 8.46 2.99 -0.36
N ASP A 14 8.50 2.61 -1.63
CA ASP A 14 8.76 3.52 -2.74
C ASP A 14 7.46 4.07 -3.35
N ASP A 15 7.58 4.88 -4.40
CA ASP A 15 6.45 5.52 -5.06
C ASP A 15 5.45 4.51 -5.65
N GLY A 16 5.88 3.28 -5.92
CA GLY A 16 5.07 2.18 -6.43
C GLY A 16 4.50 1.28 -5.32
N LEU A 17 4.61 1.69 -4.06
CA LEU A 17 4.24 0.90 -2.88
C LEU A 17 5.03 -0.42 -2.75
N MET A 18 6.26 -0.49 -3.28
CA MET A 18 7.19 -1.60 -3.07
C MET A 18 7.99 -1.38 -1.79
N LEU A 19 8.18 -2.42 -1.00
CA LEU A 19 9.08 -2.39 0.16
C LEU A 19 10.52 -2.20 -0.29
N ARG A 20 11.15 -1.13 0.21
CA ARG A 20 12.59 -0.86 -0.02
C ARG A 20 13.49 -1.94 0.57
N ALA A 21 13.07 -2.54 1.68
CA ALA A 21 13.82 -3.60 2.37
C ALA A 21 13.71 -4.97 1.67
N VAL A 22 12.64 -5.21 0.90
CA VAL A 22 12.39 -6.48 0.21
C VAL A 22 11.86 -6.20 -1.20
N PRO A 23 12.76 -5.98 -2.19
CA PRO A 23 12.36 -5.73 -3.56
C PRO A 23 11.49 -6.87 -4.13
N GLY A 24 10.36 -6.52 -4.74
CA GLY A 24 9.37 -7.46 -5.26
C GLY A 24 8.18 -7.73 -4.31
N VAL A 25 8.19 -7.16 -3.10
CA VAL A 25 7.04 -7.20 -2.18
C VAL A 25 6.36 -5.83 -2.15
N PHE A 26 5.04 -5.81 -2.34
CA PHE A 26 4.23 -4.60 -2.42
C PHE A 26 3.12 -4.61 -1.36
N CYS A 27 2.76 -3.45 -0.82
CA CYS A 27 1.74 -3.32 0.23
C CYS A 27 0.64 -2.33 -0.18
N ALA A 28 -0.62 -2.66 0.10
CA ALA A 28 -1.77 -1.83 -0.20
C ALA A 28 -2.85 -1.96 0.89
N GLY A 29 -3.80 -1.02 0.92
CA GLY A 29 -4.95 -1.03 1.82
C GLY A 29 -4.58 -0.83 3.29
N GLU A 30 -5.30 -1.53 4.18
CA GLU A 30 -5.16 -1.45 5.64
C GLU A 30 -3.77 -1.88 6.16
N MET A 31 -2.96 -2.54 5.33
CA MET A 31 -1.57 -2.87 5.68
C MET A 31 -0.66 -1.64 5.77
N LEU A 32 -1.08 -0.49 5.22
CA LEU A 32 -0.40 0.80 5.36
C LEU A 32 -0.78 1.43 6.70
N ASP A 33 0.19 2.02 7.40
CA ASP A 33 -0.04 2.71 8.69
C ASP A 33 -0.78 4.03 8.48
N TRP A 34 -2.06 3.93 8.15
CA TRP A 34 -2.97 5.03 7.86
C TRP A 34 -4.21 4.90 8.76
N GLU A 35 -4.41 5.85 9.67
CA GLU A 35 -5.66 5.95 10.40
C GLU A 35 -6.73 6.59 9.53
N ALA A 36 -7.70 5.79 9.08
CA ALA A 36 -8.87 6.33 8.39
C ALA A 36 -9.79 7.04 9.41
N PRO A 37 -10.17 8.32 9.20
CA PRO A 37 -11.26 8.91 9.97
C PRO A 37 -12.53 8.08 9.76
N THR A 38 -13.25 7.76 10.85
CA THR A 38 -14.47 6.95 10.82
C THR A 38 -15.48 7.54 9.84
N GLY A 39 -15.80 6.82 8.76
CA GLY A 39 -16.73 7.35 7.72
C GLY A 39 -16.79 6.59 6.39
N GLY A 40 -16.34 5.34 6.28
CA GLY A 40 -16.47 4.55 5.05
C GLY A 40 -15.36 4.73 4.00
N TYR A 41 -14.34 5.55 4.28
CA TYR A 41 -13.19 5.81 3.38
C TYR A 41 -12.23 4.62 3.22
N LEU A 42 -12.37 3.57 4.04
CA LEU A 42 -11.54 2.35 3.99
C LEU A 42 -11.55 1.70 2.61
N LEU A 43 -12.73 1.58 1.96
CA LEU A 43 -12.83 0.96 0.64
C LEU A 43 -12.18 1.81 -0.44
N THR A 44 -12.37 3.14 -0.38
CA THR A 44 -11.73 4.06 -1.33
C THR A 44 -10.21 4.02 -1.21
N ALA A 45 -9.68 3.99 0.02
CA ALA A 45 -8.25 3.86 0.27
C ALA A 45 -7.72 2.50 -0.23
N CYS A 46 -8.44 1.40 0.02
CA CYS A 46 -8.07 0.08 -0.47
C CYS A 46 -8.03 0.00 -2.00
N TYR A 47 -9.02 0.56 -2.71
CA TYR A 47 -9.03 0.54 -4.18
C TYR A 47 -7.95 1.44 -4.79
N ALA A 48 -7.76 2.65 -4.26
CA ALA A 48 -6.74 3.57 -4.76
C ALA A 48 -5.31 3.05 -4.53
N SER A 49 -5.02 2.53 -3.34
CA SER A 49 -3.70 1.93 -3.04
C SER A 49 -3.48 0.62 -3.78
N GLY A 50 -4.52 -0.20 -3.98
CA GLY A 50 -4.45 -1.41 -4.79
C GLY A 50 -4.09 -1.12 -6.25
N LEU A 51 -4.71 -0.10 -6.86
CA LEU A 51 -4.36 0.34 -8.22
C LEU A 51 -2.90 0.78 -8.30
N ARG A 52 -2.45 1.60 -7.35
CA ARG A 52 -1.07 2.11 -7.32
C ARG A 52 -0.03 1.00 -7.15
N ALA A 53 -0.30 0.03 -6.28
CA ALA A 53 0.56 -1.13 -6.10
C ALA A 53 0.61 -2.00 -7.37
N ALA A 54 -0.53 -2.19 -8.04
CA ALA A 54 -0.58 -2.94 -9.30
C ALA A 54 0.24 -2.27 -10.42
N GLU A 55 0.15 -0.95 -10.58
CA GLU A 55 1.01 -0.20 -11.50
C GLU A 55 2.50 -0.36 -11.17
N GLY A 56 2.86 -0.31 -9.89
CA GLY A 56 4.21 -0.54 -9.40
C GLY A 56 4.72 -1.94 -9.74
N VAL A 57 3.89 -2.97 -9.55
CA VAL A 57 4.20 -4.36 -9.92
C VAL A 57 4.41 -4.50 -11.42
N ILE A 58 3.54 -3.93 -12.24
CA ILE A 58 3.65 -4.00 -13.72
C ILE A 58 4.95 -3.33 -14.19
N GLY A 59 5.26 -2.14 -13.67
CA GLY A 59 6.50 -1.43 -13.98
C GLY A 59 7.75 -2.22 -13.57
N TRP A 60 7.72 -2.85 -12.39
CA TRP A 60 8.83 -3.69 -11.90
C TRP A 60 9.02 -4.96 -12.73
N LEU A 61 7.94 -5.61 -13.16
CA LEU A 61 8.00 -6.79 -14.04
C LEU A 61 8.44 -6.43 -15.47
N ALA A 62 8.07 -5.25 -15.98
CA ALA A 62 8.46 -4.80 -17.31
C ALA A 62 9.93 -4.34 -17.40
N GLY A 63 10.52 -3.90 -16.28
CA GLY A 63 11.93 -3.51 -16.19
C GLY A 63 12.89 -4.62 -15.79
N ARG A 64 12.39 -5.84 -15.55
CA ARG A 64 13.18 -7.05 -15.27
C ARG A 64 13.47 -7.83 -16.55
#